data_AF-A0A838JTM7-F1
#
_entry.id   AF-A0A838JTM7-F1
#
_cell.length_a   1.000
_cell.length_b   1.000
_cell.length_c   1.000
_cell.angle_alpha   90.00
_cell.angle_beta   90.00
_cell.angle_gamma   90.00
#
_symmetry.space_group_name_H-M   'P 1'
#
loop_
_entity.id
_entity.type
_entity.pdbx_description
1 polymer ?
#
loop_
_entity_poly.entity_id
_entity_poly.type
_entity_poly.pdbx_seq_one_letter_code
_entity_poly.pdbx_strand_id
1 'polypeptide(L)'
;QGARLRPGRVKTFPELHEVVPWGRSRAEYVRMFDLTPDDLSGRIVDCAAGPASFNAELSAEGRDVTSCDPLYTLTAHKIRSRIGVTYDTVVANARAARDEFQWDGDEMLAVGKPGPTREE
;
A
#
# COMPACT_ATOMS: atom_id res chain seq x y z
N GLN A 1 28.40 34.21 -5.94
CA GLN A 1 27.79 33.16 -6.79
C GLN A 1 27.30 32.05 -5.87
N GLY A 2 26.06 31.61 -6.01
CA GLY A 2 25.42 30.65 -5.11
C GLY A 2 23.92 30.75 -5.25
N ALA A 3 23.38 30.22 -6.36
CA ALA A 3 21.96 30.21 -6.62
C ALA A 3 21.27 29.33 -5.56
N ARG A 4 20.50 29.97 -4.66
CA ARG A 4 19.51 29.26 -3.84
C ARG A 4 18.54 28.57 -4.79
N LEU A 5 18.52 27.24 -4.75
CA LEU A 5 17.48 26.45 -5.41
C LEU A 5 16.13 26.94 -4.89
N ARG A 6 15.28 27.44 -5.79
CA ARG A 6 13.88 27.74 -5.45
C ARG A 6 13.20 26.41 -5.19
N PRO A 7 12.48 26.23 -4.07
CA PRO A 7 11.69 25.02 -3.87
C PRO A 7 10.67 24.98 -5.01
N GLY A 8 10.83 24.02 -5.92
CA GLY A 8 9.82 23.72 -6.92
C GLY A 8 8.52 23.48 -6.17
N ARG A 9 7.49 24.27 -6.51
CA ARG A 9 6.14 24.11 -5.99
C ARG A 9 5.77 22.63 -6.10
N VAL A 10 5.60 21.95 -4.97
CA VAL A 10 5.04 20.60 -4.96
C VAL A 10 3.74 20.70 -5.73
N LYS A 11 3.63 19.96 -6.84
CA LYS A 11 2.35 19.82 -7.55
C LYS A 11 1.36 19.28 -6.53
N THR A 12 0.16 19.86 -6.50
CA THR A 12 -0.90 19.68 -5.50
C THR A 12 -0.93 18.25 -4.96
N PHE A 13 -0.88 18.10 -3.63
CA PHE A 13 -1.06 16.79 -3.01
C PHE A 13 -2.49 16.31 -3.22
N PRO A 14 -2.71 15.01 -3.50
CA PRO A 14 -4.06 14.48 -3.65
C PRO A 14 -4.83 14.58 -2.34
N GLU A 15 -6.09 15.02 -2.43
CA GLU A 15 -7.03 14.99 -1.32
C GLU A 15 -7.47 13.55 -1.05
N LEU A 16 -7.91 13.24 0.18
CA LEU A 16 -8.26 11.86 0.56
C LEU A 16 -9.40 11.26 -0.29
N HIS A 17 -10.23 12.07 -0.95
CA HIS A 17 -11.27 11.58 -1.86
C HIS A 17 -10.75 11.26 -3.27
N GLU A 18 -9.53 11.68 -3.60
CA GLU A 18 -8.84 11.40 -4.87
C GLU A 18 -7.97 10.14 -4.76
N VAL A 19 -7.69 9.69 -3.53
CA VAL A 19 -6.93 8.47 -3.24
C VAL A 19 -7.89 7.28 -3.18
N VAL A 20 -7.60 6.27 -3.98
CA VAL A 20 -8.30 4.97 -3.93
C VAL A 20 -7.84 4.21 -2.67
N PRO A 21 -8.77 3.82 -1.77
CA PRO A 21 -8.42 3.01 -0.61
C PRO A 21 -8.18 1.56 -1.06
N TRP A 22 -6.91 1.17 -1.20
CA TRP A 22 -6.52 -0.19 -1.54
C TRP A 22 -5.63 -0.78 -0.46
N GLY A 23 -5.99 -1.96 0.03
CA GLY A 23 -5.26 -2.69 1.06
C GLY A 23 -4.64 -3.95 0.49
N ARG A 24 -3.63 -4.49 1.19
CA ARG A 24 -3.00 -5.76 0.84
C ARG A 24 -3.08 -6.73 2.02
N SER A 25 -2.99 -8.00 1.70
CA SER A 25 -2.85 -9.09 2.66
C SER A 25 -1.45 -9.17 3.24
N ARG A 26 -1.31 -9.90 4.35
CA ARG A 26 0.02 -10.23 4.88
C ARG A 26 0.89 -10.95 3.87
N ALA A 27 0.32 -11.91 3.15
CA ALA A 27 1.06 -12.69 2.18
C ALA A 27 1.65 -11.79 1.06
N GLU A 28 0.88 -10.80 0.60
CA GLU A 28 1.35 -9.80 -0.36
C GLU A 28 2.46 -8.92 0.22
N TYR A 29 2.35 -8.48 1.49
CA TYR A 29 3.43 -7.72 2.15
C TYR A 29 4.73 -8.53 2.27
N VAL A 30 4.63 -9.81 2.66
CA VAL A 30 5.79 -10.71 2.74
C VAL A 30 6.48 -10.81 1.39
N ARG A 31 5.73 -11.01 0.29
CA ARG A 31 6.31 -11.06 -1.06
C ARG A 31 6.88 -9.71 -1.51
N MET A 32 6.16 -8.61 -1.25
CA MET A 32 6.53 -7.27 -1.73
C MET A 32 7.82 -6.75 -1.08
N PHE A 33 8.01 -7.03 0.21
CA PHE A 33 9.14 -6.52 1.00
C PHE A 33 10.16 -7.59 1.37
N ASP A 34 9.98 -8.83 0.92
CA ASP A 34 10.80 -9.98 1.27
C ASP A 34 10.93 -10.17 2.80
N LEU A 35 9.80 -10.06 3.52
CA LEU A 35 9.78 -10.10 4.99
C LEU A 35 10.05 -11.51 5.50
N THR A 36 11.03 -11.62 6.39
CA THR A 36 11.34 -12.87 7.09
C THR A 36 10.49 -13.02 8.35
N PRO A 37 10.41 -14.24 8.93
CA PRO A 37 9.78 -14.43 10.24
C PRO A 37 10.38 -13.55 11.35
N ASP A 38 11.67 -13.24 11.26
CA ASP A 38 12.35 -12.37 12.23
C ASP A 38 11.90 -10.91 12.08
N ASP A 39 11.72 -10.41 10.86
CA ASP A 39 11.14 -9.08 10.60
C ASP A 39 9.73 -8.96 11.19
N LEU A 40 8.92 -10.00 11.02
CA LEU A 40 7.55 -10.08 11.55
C LEU A 40 7.48 -10.24 13.07
N SER A 41 8.59 -10.51 13.74
CA SER A 41 8.65 -10.71 15.20
C SER A 41 8.81 -9.39 15.98
N GLY A 42 9.23 -8.33 15.30
CA GLY A 42 9.46 -7.01 15.90
C GLY A 42 8.17 -6.22 16.17
N ARG A 43 8.36 -4.96 16.58
CA ARG A 43 7.28 -3.97 16.66
C ARG A 43 7.14 -3.26 15.33
N ILE A 44 5.96 -3.31 14.73
CA ILE A 44 5.73 -2.86 13.36
C ILE A 44 4.80 -1.66 13.33
N VAL A 45 5.14 -0.66 12.53
CA VAL A 45 4.24 0.43 12.15
C VAL A 45 3.93 0.30 10.66
N ASP A 46 2.66 0.08 10.35
CA ASP A 46 2.14 -0.05 8.98
C ASP A 46 1.58 1.30 8.53
N CYS A 47 2.38 2.04 7.75
CA CYS A 47 2.08 3.39 7.30
C CYS A 47 1.35 3.39 5.95
N ALA A 48 0.34 4.26 5.81
CA ALA A 48 -0.55 4.28 4.64
C ALA A 48 -1.22 2.91 4.41
N ALA A 49 -1.60 2.27 5.51
CA ALA A 49 -2.14 0.92 5.57
C ALA A 49 -3.46 0.74 4.81
N GLY A 50 -4.28 1.80 4.72
CA GLY A 50 -5.60 1.75 4.13
C GLY A 50 -6.44 0.61 4.72
N PRO A 51 -7.18 -0.14 3.89
CA PRO A 51 -7.95 -1.31 4.32
C PRO A 51 -7.16 -2.62 4.27
N ALA A 52 -5.84 -2.61 4.46
CA ALA A 52 -5.02 -3.82 4.49
C ALA A 52 -5.42 -4.79 5.61
N SER A 53 -5.34 -6.10 5.34
CA SER A 53 -5.56 -7.13 6.36
C SER A 53 -4.30 -7.49 7.14
N PHE A 54 -3.11 -7.04 6.72
CA PHE A 54 -1.83 -7.32 7.37
C PHE A 54 -1.84 -7.16 8.89
N ASN A 55 -2.35 -6.03 9.39
CA ASN A 55 -2.46 -5.80 10.83
C ASN A 55 -3.40 -6.78 11.53
N ALA A 56 -4.59 -7.00 10.95
CA ALA A 56 -5.57 -7.91 11.53
C ALA A 56 -5.03 -9.35 11.61
N GLU A 57 -4.32 -9.80 10.57
CA GLU A 57 -3.69 -11.11 10.50
C GLU A 57 -2.56 -11.25 11.54
N LEU A 58 -1.64 -10.28 11.62
CA LEU A 58 -0.54 -10.31 12.59
C LEU A 58 -1.02 -10.16 14.05
N SER A 59 -2.02 -9.31 14.29
CA SER A 59 -2.61 -9.14 15.63
C SER A 59 -3.27 -10.43 16.10
N ALA A 60 -3.93 -11.18 15.21
CA ALA A 60 -4.50 -12.49 15.53
C ALA A 60 -3.44 -13.53 15.92
N GLU A 61 -2.19 -13.35 15.47
CA GLU A 61 -1.02 -14.15 15.86
C GLU A 61 -0.31 -13.65 17.13
N GLY A 62 -0.83 -12.60 17.77
CA GLY A 62 -0.25 -11.99 18.97
C GLY A 62 1.00 -11.13 18.70
N ARG A 63 1.18 -10.64 17.47
CA ARG A 63 2.27 -9.70 17.12
C ARG A 63 1.92 -8.26 17.48
N ASP A 64 2.95 -7.44 17.68
CA ASP A 64 2.82 -6.02 18.00
C ASP A 64 2.89 -5.17 16.72
N VAL A 65 1.72 -4.84 16.18
CA VAL A 65 1.58 -4.05 14.96
C VAL A 65 0.57 -2.93 15.14
N THR A 66 0.95 -1.73 14.70
CA THR A 66 0.07 -0.54 14.70
C THR A 66 -0.05 -0.01 13.28
N SER A 67 -1.27 0.08 12.75
CA SER A 67 -1.52 0.70 11.44
C SER A 67 -1.86 2.19 11.58
N CYS A 68 -1.37 3.00 10.65
CA CYS A 68 -1.60 4.43 10.59
C CYS A 68 -1.99 4.85 9.16
N ASP A 69 -3.16 5.48 9.03
CA ASP A 69 -3.64 5.99 7.75
C ASP A 69 -4.59 7.19 7.94
N PRO A 70 -4.48 8.28 7.16
CA PRO A 70 -5.47 9.37 7.16
C PRO A 70 -6.91 8.90 6.92
N LEU A 71 -7.10 7.78 6.23
CA LEU A 71 -8.37 7.11 6.00
C LEU A 71 -9.10 6.78 7.31
N TYR A 72 -8.37 6.54 8.41
CA TYR A 72 -8.96 6.17 9.71
C TYR A 72 -9.66 7.32 10.42
N THR A 73 -9.64 8.53 9.86
CA THR A 73 -10.57 9.60 10.24
C THR A 73 -12.02 9.28 9.87
N LEU A 74 -12.25 8.35 8.94
CA LEU A 74 -13.56 7.88 8.53
C LEU A 74 -14.04 6.70 9.38
N THR A 75 -15.36 6.53 9.47
CA THR A 75 -15.94 5.35 10.10
C THR A 75 -15.72 4.11 9.23
N ALA A 76 -15.67 2.93 9.85
CA ALA A 76 -15.52 1.66 9.13
C ALA A 76 -16.60 1.46 8.04
N HIS A 77 -17.83 1.95 8.25
CA HIS A 77 -18.89 1.92 7.24
C HIS A 77 -18.56 2.81 6.02
N LYS A 78 -18.05 4.03 6.25
CA LYS A 78 -17.63 4.94 5.18
C LYS A 78 -16.46 4.37 4.38
N ILE A 79 -15.50 3.75 5.06
CA ILE A 79 -14.36 3.07 4.41
C ILE A 79 -14.88 1.94 3.52
N ARG A 80 -15.72 1.04 4.05
CA ARG A 80 -16.33 -0.05 3.27
C ARG A 80 -17.11 0.45 2.06
N SER A 81 -17.91 1.50 2.23
CA SER A 81 -18.68 2.11 1.13
C SER A 81 -17.75 2.64 0.03
N ARG A 82 -16.66 3.33 0.37
CA ARG A 82 -15.68 3.82 -0.62
C ARG A 82 -14.98 2.69 -1.37
N ILE A 83 -14.61 1.62 -0.68
CA ILE A 83 -14.04 0.43 -1.31
C ILE A 83 -15.05 -0.17 -2.29
N GLY A 84 -16.30 -0.41 -1.86
CA GLY A 84 -17.33 -0.99 -2.71
C GLY A 84 -17.61 -0.19 -3.98
N VAL A 85 -17.56 1.14 -3.93
CA VAL A 85 -17.74 2.01 -5.10
C VAL A 85 -16.56 1.97 -6.07
N THR A 86 -15.34 1.76 -5.57
CA THR A 86 -14.12 1.88 -6.39
C THR A 86 -13.54 0.54 -6.82
N TYR A 87 -13.89 -0.56 -6.14
CA TYR A 87 -13.28 -1.89 -6.31
C TYR A 87 -13.25 -2.36 -7.75
N ASP A 88 -14.41 -2.47 -8.41
CA ASP A 88 -14.50 -3.02 -9.77
C ASP A 88 -13.70 -2.19 -10.77
N THR A 89 -13.75 -0.86 -10.64
CA THR A 89 -13.00 0.06 -11.51
C THR A 89 -11.50 -0.10 -11.33
N VAL A 90 -11.03 -0.24 -10.08
CA VAL A 90 -9.61 -0.39 -9.77
C VAL A 90 -9.09 -1.72 -10.27
N VAL A 91 -9.82 -2.82 -10.05
CA VAL A 91 -9.45 -4.14 -10.56
C VAL A 91 -9.43 -4.15 -12.08
N ALA A 92 -10.43 -3.56 -12.74
CA ALA A 92 -10.46 -3.45 -14.20
C ALA A 92 -9.28 -2.64 -14.74
N ASN A 93 -8.97 -1.51 -14.11
CA ASN A 93 -7.84 -0.65 -14.50
C ASN A 93 -6.50 -1.37 -14.28
N ALA A 94 -6.30 -2.03 -13.14
CA ALA A 94 -5.08 -2.79 -12.85
C ALA A 94 -4.88 -3.93 -13.88
N ARG A 95 -5.95 -4.63 -14.24
CA ARG A 95 -5.92 -5.67 -15.29
C ARG A 95 -5.64 -5.10 -16.67
N ALA A 96 -6.22 -3.96 -17.02
CA ALA A 96 -5.99 -3.31 -18.31
C ALA A 96 -4.56 -2.77 -18.44
N ALA A 97 -4.00 -2.27 -17.35
CA ALA A 97 -2.63 -1.78 -17.25
C ALA A 97 -1.66 -2.87 -16.76
N ARG A 98 -1.93 -4.16 -17.02
CA ARG A 98 -1.15 -5.29 -16.48
C ARG A 98 0.36 -5.13 -16.69
N ASP A 99 0.77 -4.59 -17.84
CA ASP A 99 2.16 -4.37 -18.23
C ASP A 99 2.88 -3.28 -17.40
N GLU A 100 2.14 -2.51 -16.61
CA GLU A 100 2.65 -1.48 -15.70
C GLU A 100 2.91 -2.00 -14.29
N PHE A 101 2.53 -3.25 -13.99
CA PHE A 101 2.66 -3.82 -12.65
C PHE A 101 3.46 -5.12 -12.67
N GLN A 102 4.07 -5.42 -11.52
CA GLN A 102 4.64 -6.74 -11.24
C GLN A 102 3.55 -7.64 -10.70
N TRP A 103 3.44 -8.84 -11.26
CA TRP A 103 2.45 -9.84 -10.87
C TRP A 103 3.13 -11.14 -10.47
N ASP A 104 2.58 -11.80 -9.46
CA ASP A 104 2.84 -13.21 -9.16
C ASP A 104 1.49 -13.95 -9.22
N GLY A 105 1.30 -14.75 -10.27
CA GLY A 105 0.00 -15.32 -10.61
C GLY A 105 -1.06 -14.23 -10.87
N ASP A 106 -2.09 -14.22 -10.03
CA ASP A 106 -3.22 -13.26 -10.08
C ASP A 106 -3.07 -12.08 -9.11
N GLU A 107 -1.97 -12.03 -8.36
CA GLU A 107 -1.73 -10.97 -7.38
C GLU A 107 -0.79 -9.89 -7.90
N MET A 108 -1.10 -8.64 -7.56
CA MET A 108 -0.31 -7.47 -7.92
C MET A 108 0.72 -7.18 -6.82
N LEU A 109 2.01 -7.40 -7.11
CA LEU A 109 3.10 -7.20 -6.16
C LEU A 109 3.49 -5.72 -6.02
N ALA A 110 3.68 -5.02 -7.14
CA ALA A 110 4.18 -3.65 -7.14
C ALA A 110 3.79 -2.88 -8.41
N VAL A 111 3.80 -1.55 -8.31
CA VAL A 111 3.70 -0.63 -9.45
C VAL A 111 5.08 -0.49 -10.08
N GLY A 112 5.16 -0.58 -11.41
CA GLY A 112 6.37 -0.41 -12.21
C GLY A 112 7.02 -1.74 -12.63
N LYS A 113 7.86 -1.69 -13.68
CA LYS A 113 8.66 -2.85 -14.12
C LYS A 113 9.66 -3.26 -13.03
N PRO A 114 10.02 -4.56 -12.93
CA PRO A 114 11.03 -5.01 -11.97
C PRO A 114 12.30 -4.16 -12.12
N GLY A 115 12.75 -3.58 -11.01
CA GLY A 115 14.04 -2.91 -10.95
C GLY A 115 15.17 -3.93 -11.15
N PRO A 116 16.41 -3.49 -11.43
CA PRO A 116 17.53 -4.41 -11.43
C PRO A 116 17.58 -5.13 -10.08
N THR A 117 17.68 -6.45 -10.12
CA THR A 117 17.94 -7.27 -8.93
C THR A 117 19.15 -6.67 -8.22
N ARG A 118 19.03 -6.41 -6.90
CA ARG A 118 20.20 -6.07 -6.10
C ARG A 118 21.14 -7.28 -6.19
N GLU A 119 22.23 -7.15 -6.94
CA GLU A 119 23.38 -8.03 -6.78
C GLU A 119 23.95 -7.78 -5.38
N GLU A 120 24.18 -8.86 -4.65
CA GLU A 120 24.78 -8.89 -3.31
C GLU A 120 26.21 -8.31 -3.28
#